data_AF-A0A1T2L3I7-F1
#
_entry.id   AF-A0A1T2L3I7-F1
#
_cell.length_a   1.000
_cell.length_b   1.000
_cell.length_c   1.000
_cell.angle_alpha   90.00
_cell.angle_beta   90.00
_cell.angle_gamma   90.00
#
_symmetry.space_group_name_H-M   'P 1'
#
loop_
_entity.id
_entity.type
_entity.pdbx_description
1 polymer ?
#
loop_
_entity_poly.entity_id
_entity_poly.type
_entity_poly.pdbx_seq_one_letter_code
_entity_poly.pdbx_strand_id
1 'polypeptide(L)'
;MPKTNFRKNSDSPVSDKVIAHLTLEDAALYSNLLDHDDKGVNEMATRYLNGARELKRLFTSYERTWCKPAEKKNRDHGKFAEETREIFRLVMERISKEDHEFFSAVAAIQG
;
A
#
# COMPACT_ATOMS: atom_id res chain seq x y z
N MET A 1 7.68 25.78 25.01
CA MET A 1 8.28 25.09 23.85
C MET A 1 7.44 23.86 23.52
N PRO A 2 6.98 23.66 22.28
CA PRO A 2 6.17 22.50 21.94
C PRO A 2 7.08 21.28 21.84
N LYS A 3 6.75 20.21 22.58
CA LYS A 3 7.38 18.90 22.41
C LYS A 3 6.76 18.24 21.18
N THR A 4 7.42 18.33 20.04
CA THR A 4 7.12 17.49 18.88
C THR A 4 7.43 16.04 19.25
N ASN A 5 6.38 15.26 19.50
CA ASN A 5 6.46 13.81 19.63
C ASN A 5 6.83 13.23 18.26
N PHE A 6 8.12 12.98 18.04
CA PHE A 6 8.56 12.03 17.03
C PHE A 6 8.01 10.66 17.44
N ARG A 7 6.91 10.24 16.82
CA ARG A 7 6.44 8.85 16.88
C ARG A 7 7.64 7.98 16.49
N LYS A 8 7.97 7.03 17.35
CA LYS A 8 8.92 5.96 17.05
C LYS A 8 8.45 5.27 15.77
N ASN A 9 9.20 5.46 14.69
CA ASN A 9 9.04 4.70 13.46
C ASN A 9 9.14 3.20 13.82
N SER A 10 8.25 2.41 13.26
CA SER A 10 8.33 0.96 13.26
C SER A 10 9.61 0.55 12.52
N ASP A 11 10.37 -0.42 13.06
CA ASP A 11 11.65 -0.86 12.50
C ASP A 11 11.52 -1.70 11.19
N SER A 12 10.53 -1.42 10.32
CA SER A 12 10.36 -2.13 9.03
C SER A 12 10.45 -1.16 7.84
N PRO A 13 11.65 -0.98 7.26
CA PRO A 13 11.88 -0.10 6.10
C PRO A 13 11.00 -0.39 4.88
N VAL A 14 10.43 -1.60 4.78
CA VAL A 14 9.56 -2.02 3.67
C VAL A 14 8.13 -1.51 3.86
N SER A 15 7.59 -1.58 5.09
CA SER A 15 6.25 -1.10 5.43
C SER A 15 6.09 0.37 5.08
N ASP A 16 7.06 1.18 5.51
CA ASP A 16 7.07 2.62 5.26
C ASP A 16 7.10 2.94 3.77
N LYS A 17 7.91 2.23 2.98
CA LYS A 17 7.98 2.42 1.53
C LYS A 17 6.66 2.08 0.83
N VAL A 18 6.05 0.95 1.17
CA VAL A 18 4.75 0.56 0.59
C VAL A 18 3.67 1.57 0.98
N ILE A 19 3.59 1.96 2.26
CA ILE A 19 2.58 2.93 2.72
C ILE A 19 2.81 4.30 2.09
N ALA A 20 4.05 4.75 1.95
CA ALA A 20 4.38 6.01 1.30
C ALA A 20 3.98 6.00 -0.18
N HIS A 21 4.29 4.92 -0.90
CA HIS A 21 3.87 4.70 -2.30
C HIS A 21 2.35 4.82 -2.46
N LEU A 22 1.59 4.04 -1.69
CA LEU A 22 0.13 4.06 -1.72
C LEU A 22 -0.47 5.43 -1.38
N THR A 23 0.19 6.17 -0.48
CA THR A 23 -0.27 7.51 -0.07
C THR A 23 0.04 8.56 -1.13
N LEU A 24 1.18 8.42 -1.83
CA LEU A 24 1.55 9.30 -2.93
C LEU A 24 0.56 9.15 -4.09
N GLU A 25 0.21 7.92 -4.48
CA GLU A 25 -0.73 7.67 -5.57
C GLU A 25 -2.15 8.17 -5.25
N ASP A 26 -2.59 8.04 -3.99
CA ASP A 26 -3.85 8.61 -3.50
C ASP A 26 -3.89 10.14 -3.64
N ALA A 27 -2.81 10.82 -3.27
CA ALA A 27 -2.72 12.26 -3.33
C ALA A 27 -2.49 12.83 -4.75
N ALA A 28 -1.77 12.11 -5.61
CA ALA A 28 -1.26 12.64 -6.87
C ALA A 28 -1.96 12.11 -8.13
N LEU A 29 -2.46 10.87 -8.10
CA LEU A 29 -2.99 10.20 -9.29
C LEU A 29 -4.50 10.03 -9.23
N TYR A 30 -5.02 9.43 -8.15
CA TYR A 30 -6.43 9.01 -8.14
C TYR A 30 -7.42 10.18 -8.20
N SER A 31 -7.15 11.31 -7.55
CA SER A 31 -8.05 12.48 -7.60
C SER A 31 -8.32 12.96 -9.02
N ASN A 32 -7.28 13.10 -9.85
CA ASN A 32 -7.43 13.58 -11.23
C ASN A 32 -8.16 12.56 -12.13
N LEU A 33 -7.94 11.26 -11.89
CA LEU A 33 -8.57 10.21 -12.68
C LEU A 33 -10.04 9.97 -12.29
N LEU A 34 -10.40 10.26 -11.04
CA LEU A 34 -11.77 10.16 -10.51
C LEU A 34 -12.66 11.36 -10.86
N ASP A 35 -12.07 12.45 -11.35
CA ASP A 35 -12.80 13.63 -11.83
C ASP A 35 -12.83 13.68 -13.37
N HIS A 36 -12.34 12.63 -14.05
CA HIS A 36 -12.26 12.58 -15.51
C HIS A 36 -13.66 12.40 -16.15
N ASP A 37 -13.90 12.92 -17.36
CA ASP A 37 -15.21 12.81 -18.02
C ASP A 37 -15.52 11.37 -18.51
N ASP A 38 -14.48 10.61 -18.82
CA ASP A 38 -14.59 9.20 -19.24
C ASP A 38 -14.89 8.28 -18.05
N LYS A 39 -16.04 7.61 -18.08
CA LYS A 39 -16.46 6.65 -17.05
C LYS A 39 -15.53 5.45 -16.92
N GLY A 40 -14.90 4.99 -18.00
CA GLY A 40 -13.94 3.89 -17.95
C GLY A 40 -12.69 4.26 -17.15
N VAL A 41 -12.23 5.50 -17.27
CA VAL A 41 -11.12 6.04 -16.49
C VAL A 41 -11.47 6.10 -15.00
N ASN A 42 -12.67 6.58 -14.68
CA ASN A 42 -13.18 6.61 -13.31
C ASN A 42 -13.27 5.23 -12.66
N GLU A 43 -13.81 4.24 -13.38
CA GLU A 43 -13.97 2.87 -12.90
C GLU A 43 -12.61 2.21 -12.67
N MET A 44 -11.65 2.42 -13.58
CA MET A 44 -10.26 1.98 -13.39
C MET A 44 -9.66 2.62 -12.14
N ALA A 45 -9.72 3.94 -12.01
CA ALA A 45 -9.18 4.66 -10.85
C ALA A 45 -9.80 4.18 -9.53
N THR A 46 -11.12 3.98 -9.50
CA THR A 46 -11.85 3.44 -8.35
C THR A 46 -11.35 2.05 -7.95
N ARG A 47 -11.12 1.16 -8.92
CA ARG A 47 -10.60 -0.19 -8.66
C ARG A 47 -9.20 -0.15 -8.05
N TYR A 48 -8.29 0.65 -8.61
CA TYR A 48 -6.92 0.77 -8.10
C TYR A 48 -6.89 1.43 -6.71
N LEU A 49 -7.66 2.48 -6.49
CA LEU A 49 -7.79 3.14 -5.19
C LEU A 49 -8.31 2.17 -4.10
N ASN A 50 -9.34 1.39 -4.40
CA ASN A 50 -9.88 0.41 -3.45
C ASN A 50 -8.84 -0.69 -3.14
N GLY A 51 -8.10 -1.15 -4.15
CA GLY A 51 -7.00 -2.09 -3.97
C GLY A 51 -5.87 -1.52 -3.10
N ALA A 52 -5.50 -0.26 -3.31
CA ALA A 52 -4.50 0.44 -2.51
C ALA A 52 -4.91 0.55 -1.03
N ARG A 53 -6.17 0.92 -0.76
CA ARG A 53 -6.72 1.01 0.59
C ARG A 53 -6.71 -0.34 1.32
N GLU A 54 -7.10 -1.41 0.62
CA GLU A 54 -7.11 -2.75 1.18
C GLU A 54 -5.69 -3.26 1.46
N LEU A 55 -4.75 -3.07 0.52
CA LEU A 55 -3.35 -3.44 0.73
C LEU A 55 -2.74 -2.69 1.92
N LYS A 56 -2.99 -1.38 2.05
CA LYS A 56 -2.57 -0.57 3.21
C LYS A 56 -3.11 -1.13 4.52
N ARG A 57 -4.38 -1.56 4.55
CA ARG A 57 -5.02 -2.16 5.73
C ARG A 57 -4.36 -3.49 6.11
N LEU A 58 -4.14 -4.38 5.13
CA LEU A 58 -3.49 -5.67 5.34
C LEU A 58 -2.05 -5.50 5.85
N PHE A 59 -1.27 -4.61 5.22
CA PHE A 59 0.12 -4.35 5.60
C PHE A 59 0.23 -3.76 7.02
N THR A 60 -0.64 -2.81 7.36
CA THR A 60 -0.69 -2.23 8.72
C THR A 60 -1.03 -3.29 9.78
N SER A 61 -1.92 -4.23 9.45
CA SER A 61 -2.27 -5.34 10.35
C SER A 61 -1.11 -6.32 10.52
N TYR A 62 -0.42 -6.66 9.42
CA TYR A 62 0.79 -7.48 9.44
C TYR A 62 1.86 -6.86 10.32
N GLU A 63 2.18 -5.57 10.12
CA GLU A 63 3.22 -4.87 10.89
C GLU A 63 2.89 -4.84 12.39
N ARG A 64 1.63 -4.55 12.76
CA ARG A 64 1.18 -4.58 14.15
C ARG A 64 1.34 -5.95 14.78
N THR A 65 1.12 -7.01 14.02
CA THR A 65 1.20 -8.40 14.51
C THR A 65 2.64 -8.87 14.62
N TRP A 66 3.44 -8.62 13.58
CA TRP A 66 4.74 -9.27 13.41
C TRP A 66 5.95 -8.36 13.63
N CYS A 67 5.86 -7.06 13.30
CA CYS A 67 7.00 -6.15 13.34
C CYS A 67 7.09 -5.30 14.61
N LYS A 68 5.98 -5.13 15.34
CA LYS A 68 6.03 -4.38 16.61
C LYS A 68 6.63 -5.22 17.73
N PRO A 69 7.48 -4.63 18.60
CA PRO A 69 8.01 -5.31 19.77
C PRO A 69 6.83 -5.68 20.67
N ALA A 70 6.57 -6.98 20.78
CA ALA A 70 5.67 -7.53 21.77
C ALA A 70 6.49 -8.52 22.60
N GLU A 71 6.26 -8.52 23.91
CA GLU A 71 6.94 -9.36 24.92
C GLU A 71 6.76 -10.89 24.73
N LYS A 72 6.29 -11.34 23.56
CA LYS A 72 5.81 -12.70 23.34
C LYS A 72 6.96 -13.64 22.97
N LYS A 73 7.44 -14.38 23.98
CA LYS A 73 8.43 -15.46 23.92
C LYS A 73 7.99 -16.71 23.13
N ASN A 74 6.87 -16.68 22.39
CA ASN A 74 6.34 -17.82 21.65
C ASN A 74 5.55 -17.34 20.41
N ARG A 75 6.27 -16.94 19.36
CA ARG A 75 5.65 -16.56 18.08
C ARG A 75 5.60 -17.79 17.17
N ASP A 76 4.44 -18.05 16.58
CA ASP A 76 4.26 -19.09 15.58
C ASP A 76 5.05 -18.72 14.31
N HIS A 77 6.21 -19.35 14.15
CA HIS A 77 7.11 -19.11 13.03
C HIS A 77 6.51 -19.55 11.69
N GLY A 78 5.65 -20.57 11.68
CA GLY A 78 4.98 -21.05 10.48
C GLY A 78 3.99 -20.00 9.97
N LYS A 79 3.15 -19.51 10.87
CA LYS A 79 2.18 -18.45 10.57
C LYS A 79 2.86 -17.14 10.16
N PHE A 80 3.97 -16.78 10.80
CA PHE A 80 4.79 -15.64 10.38
C PHE A 80 5.24 -15.79 8.91
N ALA A 81 5.82 -16.94 8.55
CA ALA A 81 6.32 -17.17 7.20
C ALA A 81 5.19 -17.20 6.15
N GLU A 82 4.04 -17.77 6.49
CA GLU A 82 2.84 -17.76 5.65
C GLU A 82 2.33 -16.34 5.38
N GLU A 83 2.02 -15.58 6.43
CA GLU A 83 1.49 -14.22 6.29
C GLU A 83 2.50 -13.27 5.63
N THR A 84 3.80 -13.48 5.87
CA THR A 84 4.87 -12.73 5.19
C THR A 84 4.87 -13.01 3.69
N ARG A 85 4.79 -14.28 3.26
CA ARG A 85 4.72 -14.61 1.84
C ARG A 85 3.48 -14.01 1.18
N GLU A 86 2.34 -14.06 1.85
CA GLU A 86 1.10 -13.54 1.30
C GLU A 86 1.15 -12.02 1.13
N ILE A 87 1.62 -11.27 2.13
CA ILE A 87 1.68 -9.80 2.00
C ILE A 87 2.66 -9.37 0.90
N PHE A 88 3.80 -10.07 0.74
CA PHE A 88 4.72 -9.79 -0.36
C PHE A 88 4.16 -10.20 -1.72
N ARG A 89 3.40 -11.29 -1.80
CA ARG A 89 2.71 -11.69 -3.04
C ARG A 89 1.75 -10.59 -3.52
N LEU A 90 0.97 -10.03 -2.59
CA LEU A 90 0.04 -8.94 -2.89
C LEU A 90 0.75 -7.65 -3.36
N VAL A 91 1.88 -7.31 -2.74
CA VAL A 91 2.70 -6.16 -3.18
C VAL A 91 3.27 -6.39 -4.58
N MET A 92 3.82 -7.57 -4.85
CA MET A 92 4.38 -7.90 -6.16
C MET A 92 3.32 -7.92 -7.26
N GLU A 93 2.14 -8.46 -6.98
CA GLU A 93 1.01 -8.45 -7.91
C GLU A 93 0.58 -7.01 -8.25
N ARG A 94 0.59 -6.11 -7.25
CA ARG A 94 0.29 -4.70 -7.48
C ARG A 94 1.32 -4.02 -8.37
N ILE A 95 2.61 -4.15 -8.04
CA ILE A 95 3.71 -3.58 -8.86
C ILE A 95 3.58 -4.04 -10.31
N SER A 96 3.38 -5.34 -10.53
CA SER A 96 3.23 -5.91 -11.87
C SER A 96 2.05 -5.31 -12.65
N LYS A 97 0.88 -5.14 -12.01
CA LYS A 97 -0.28 -4.51 -12.64
C LYS A 97 -0.06 -3.03 -12.91
N GLU A 98 0.67 -2.35 -12.04
CA GLU A 98 0.96 -0.94 -12.21
C GLU A 98 1.90 -0.69 -13.39
N ASP A 99 2.99 -1.44 -13.47
CA ASP A 99 3.97 -1.34 -14.54
C ASP A 99 3.41 -1.69 -15.91
N HIS A 100 2.52 -2.69 -15.99
CA HIS A 100 2.03 -3.21 -17.27
C HIS A 100 0.68 -2.63 -17.72
N GLU A 101 -0.17 -2.22 -16.78
CA GLU A 101 -1.53 -1.77 -17.10
C GLU A 101 -1.76 -0.33 -16.66
N PHE A 102 -1.61 -0.04 -15.36
CA PHE A 102 -2.06 1.23 -14.78
C PHE A 102 -1.29 2.44 -15.30
N PHE A 103 0.05 2.43 -15.18
CA PHE A 103 0.85 3.60 -15.57
C PHE A 103 0.82 3.86 -17.07
N SER A 104 0.73 2.80 -17.87
CA SER A 104 0.51 2.91 -19.32
C SER A 104 -0.83 3.59 -19.63
N ALA A 105 -1.91 3.17 -18.97
CA ALA A 105 -3.22 3.78 -19.13
C ALA A 105 -3.23 5.26 -18.67
N VAL A 106 -2.62 5.57 -17.53
CA VAL A 106 -2.52 6.95 -17.03
C VAL A 106 -1.76 7.86 -18.01
N ALA A 107 -0.64 7.38 -18.55
CA ALA A 107 0.13 8.13 -19.53
C ALA A 107 -0.68 8.42 -20.81
N ALA A 108 -1.50 7.47 -21.27
CA ALA A 108 -2.36 7.64 -22.42
C ALA A 108 -3.53 8.62 -22.20
N ILE A 109 -3.94 8.82 -20.94
CA ILE A 109 -5.02 9.77 -20.57
C ILE A 109 -4.47 11.20 -20.40
N GLN A 110 -3.22 11.35 -19.96
CA GLN A 110 -2.60 12.64 -19.69
C GLN A 110 -1.85 13.26 -20.89
N GLY A 111 -1.60 12.49 -21.95
CA GLY A 111 -0.99 12.94 -23.20
C GLY A 111 -2.02 13.40 -24.22
#